data_AF-A0A497NEA8-F1
#
_entry.id   AF-A0A497NEA8-F1
#
_cell.length_a   1.000
_cell.length_b   1.000
_cell.length_c   1.000
_cell.angle_alpha   90.00
_cell.angle_beta   90.00
_cell.angle_gamma   90.00
#
_symmetry.space_group_name_H-M   'P 1'
#
loop_
_entity.id
_entity.type
_entity.pdbx_description
1 polymer ?
#
loop_
_entity_poly.entity_id
_entity_poly.type
_entity_poly.pdbx_seq_one_letter_code
_entity_poly.pdbx_strand_id
1 'polypeptide(L)' 'YRGFTEIPILYFPQIIGVALGLSELCGLDQHYVDPRPLLKAKGLIE' A
#
# COMPACT_ATOMS: atom_id res chain seq x y z
N TYR A 1 -6.60 18.89 11.87
CA TYR A 1 -7.70 18.26 12.64
C TYR A 1 -7.08 17.38 13.72
N ARG A 2 -7.30 17.64 15.02
CA ARG A 2 -6.79 16.78 16.09
C ARG A 2 -7.57 15.46 16.07
N GLY A 3 -6.88 14.34 15.83
CA GLY A 3 -7.47 13.00 15.74
C GLY A 3 -7.71 12.46 14.32
N PHE A 4 -7.24 13.15 13.27
CA PHE A 4 -7.24 12.56 11.94
C PHE A 4 -6.15 11.49 11.82
N THR A 5 -6.53 10.29 11.41
CA THR A 5 -5.61 9.21 11.05
C THR A 5 -5.52 9.14 9.54
N GLU A 6 -4.31 9.26 9.01
CA GLU A 6 -4.07 9.14 7.57
C GLU A 6 -4.37 7.72 7.08
N ILE A 7 -5.05 7.62 5.94
CA ILE A 7 -5.43 6.35 5.32
C ILE A 7 -4.72 6.26 3.97
N PRO A 8 -3.94 5.20 3.71
CA PRO A 8 -3.31 5.00 2.41
C PRO A 8 -4.36 4.75 1.33
N ILE A 9 -4.12 5.28 0.14
CA ILE A 9 -4.94 5.03 -1.05
C ILE A 9 -4.25 3.94 -1.85
N LEU A 10 -5.01 3.01 -2.41
CA LEU A 10 -4.50 2.00 -3.34
C LEU A 10 -5.37 1.98 -4.60
N TYR A 11 -4.73 1.96 -5.75
CA TYR A 11 -5.43 1.79 -7.03
C TYR A 11 -5.67 0.31 -7.32
N PHE A 12 -6.77 -0.02 -8.02
CA PHE A 12 -7.08 -1.40 -8.42
C PHE A 12 -5.92 -2.15 -9.07
N PRO A 13 -5.15 -1.56 -10.02
CA PRO A 13 -4.00 -2.24 -10.60
C PRO A 13 -2.88 -2.56 -9.60
N GLN A 14 -2.68 -1.71 -8.58
CA GLN A 14 -1.68 -1.97 -7.53
C GLN A 14 -2.09 -3.15 -6.66
N ILE A 15 -3.39 -3.28 -6.34
CA ILE A 15 -3.92 -4.43 -5.59
C ILE A 15 -3.69 -5.72 -6.38
N ILE A 16 -3.95 -5.71 -7.69
CA ILE A 16 -3.67 -6.85 -8.57
C ILE A 16 -2.16 -7.15 -8.59
N GLY A 17 -1.31 -6.12 -8.71
CA GLY A 17 0.14 -6.29 -8.70
C GLY A 17 0.65 -6.92 -7.41
N VAL A 18 0.12 -6.52 -6.25
CA VAL A 18 0.41 -7.15 -4.96
C VAL A 18 -0.02 -8.62 -4.95
N ALA A 19 -1.24 -8.94 -5.42
CA ALA A 19 -1.74 -10.31 -5.47
C ALA A 19 -0.91 -11.24 -6.38
N LEU A 20 -0.24 -10.67 -7.39
CA LEU A 20 0.65 -11.39 -8.31
C LEU A 20 2.11 -11.46 -7.84
N GLY A 21 2.45 -10.92 -6.66
CA GLY A 21 3.84 -10.86 -6.18
C GLY A 21 4.70 -9.81 -6.90
N LEU A 22 4.09 -8.81 -7.51
CA LEU A 22 4.73 -7.73 -8.28
C LEU A 22 4.70 -6.38 -7.53
N SER A 23 4.69 -6.40 -6.19
CA SER A 23 4.60 -5.20 -5.34
C SER A 23 5.68 -4.17 -5.61
N GLU A 24 6.91 -4.61 -5.91
CA GLU A 24 8.05 -3.75 -6.24
C GLU A 24 7.83 -2.90 -7.50
N LEU A 25 6.94 -3.33 -8.40
CA LEU A 25 6.60 -2.60 -9.64
C LEU A 25 5.40 -1.65 -9.46
N CYS A 26 4.76 -1.65 -8.28
CA CYS A 26 3.51 -0.93 -8.05
C CYS A 26 3.68 0.54 -7.62
N GLY A 27 4.93 1.02 -7.44
CA GLY A 27 5.22 2.39 -7.00
C GLY A 27 4.65 2.72 -5.62
N LEU A 28 4.64 1.75 -4.70
CA LEU A 28 4.03 1.89 -3.37
C LEU A 28 4.72 2.97 -2.51
N ASP A 29 6.01 3.22 -2.76
CA ASP A 29 6.84 4.23 -2.12
C ASP A 29 6.52 5.67 -2.57
N GLN A 30 5.75 5.85 -3.63
CA GLN A 30 5.41 7.16 -4.21
C GLN A 30 4.12 7.76 -3.62
N HIS A 31 3.44 7.04 -2.73
CA HIS A 31 2.22 7.52 -2.09
C HIS A 31 2.50 8.56 -1.01
N TYR A 32 1.60 9.56 -0.88
CA TYR A 32 1.68 10.55 0.19
C TYR A 32 1.61 9.90 1.58
N VAL A 33 0.75 8.89 1.74
CA VAL A 33 0.69 8.02 2.92
C VAL A 33 1.19 6.65 2.50
N ASP A 34 2.30 6.19 3.09
CA ASP A 34 2.92 4.91 2.73
C ASP A 34 1.98 3.72 3.04
N PRO A 35 1.55 2.93 2.03
CA PRO A 35 0.70 1.77 2.22
C PRO A 35 1.47 0.53 2.73
N ARG A 36 2.81 0.50 2.62
CA ARG A 36 3.61 -0.71 2.91
C ARG A 36 3.45 -1.22 4.34
N PRO A 37 3.39 -0.38 5.40
CA PRO A 37 3.13 -0.86 6.76
C PRO A 37 1.82 -1.62 6.89
N LEU A 38 0.75 -1.15 6.23
CA LEU A 38 -0.55 -1.82 6.23
C LEU A 38 -0.47 -3.18 5.51
N LEU A 39 0.18 -3.22 4.35
CA LEU A 39 0.31 -4.44 3.55
C LEU A 39 1.18 -5.50 4.26
N LYS A 40 2.30 -5.09 4.90
CA LYS A 40 3.14 -5.97 5.74
C LYS A 40 2.37 -6.53 6.93
N ALA A 41 1.60 -5.69 7.64
CA ALA A 41 0.78 -6.12 8.76
C ALA A 41 -0.32 -7.12 8.35
N LYS A 42 -0.68 -7.15 7.07
CA LYS A 42 -1.62 -8.13 6.48
C LYS A 42 -0.92 -9.34 5.85
N GLY A 43 0.41 -9.40 5.84
CA GLY A 43 1.18 -10.48 5.19
C GLY A 43 1.04 -10.50 3.67
N LEU A 44 0.72 -9.37 3.05
CA LEU A 44 0.54 -9.25 1.59
C LEU A 44 1.86 -8.94 0.87
N ILE A 45 2.84 -8.39 1.57
CA ILE A 45 4.21 -8.12 1.11
C ILE A 45 5.20 -8.34 2.27
N GLU A 46 6.49 -8.49 1.96
CA GLU A 46 7.59 -8.58 2.94
C GLU A 46 7.96 -7.22 3.56
#